data_AF-A0A960IUN7-F1
#
_entry.id   AF-A0A960IUN7-F1
#
_cell.length_a   1.000
_cell.length_b   1.000
_cell.length_c   1.000
_cell.angle_alpha   90.00
_cell.angle_beta   90.00
_cell.angle_gamma   90.00
#
_symmetry.space_group_name_H-M   'P 1'
#
loop_
_entity.id
_entity.type
_entity.pdbx_description
1 polymer ?
#
loop_
_entity_poly.entity_id
_entity_poly.type
_entity_poly.pdbx_seq_one_letter_code
_entity_poly.pdbx_strand_id
1 'polypeptide(L)'
;MVSHIVLRIREPELERPYRAPGGVVTTAVALTLALTAVIATFFVDEKAAGITALISVVALAYFWFYSRHRLVASAPEEEFAAIQQAESELS
;
A
#
# COMPACT_ATOMS: atom_id res chain seq x y z
N MET A 1 2.27 -6.67 -4.07
CA MET A 1 1.62 -7.71 -4.91
C MET A 1 0.12 -7.83 -4.65
N VAL A 2 -0.34 -7.95 -3.40
CA VAL A 2 -1.77 -8.07 -3.06
C VAL A 2 -2.62 -6.93 -3.62
N SER A 3 -2.21 -5.67 -3.44
CA SER A 3 -2.95 -4.52 -3.99
C SER A 3 -3.12 -4.58 -5.53
N HIS A 4 -2.08 -5.00 -6.27
CA HIS A 4 -2.18 -5.18 -7.72
C HIS A 4 -3.22 -6.24 -8.13
N ILE A 5 -3.34 -7.32 -7.36
CA ILE A 5 -4.36 -8.36 -7.58
C ILE A 5 -5.75 -7.82 -7.21
N VAL A 6 -5.88 -7.18 -6.04
CA VAL A 6 -7.15 -6.61 -5.56
C VAL A 6 -7.70 -5.58 -6.53
N LEU A 7 -6.87 -4.69 -7.06
CA LEU A 7 -7.28 -3.68 -8.05
C LEU A 7 -7.78 -4.33 -9.35
N ARG A 8 -7.20 -5.46 -9.78
CA ARG A 8 -7.70 -6.22 -10.95
C ARG A 8 -9.06 -6.86 -10.71
N ILE A 9 -9.38 -7.20 -9.47
CA ILE A 9 -10.66 -7.82 -9.10
C ILE A 9 -11.73 -6.76 -8.90
N ARG A 10 -11.41 -5.66 -8.20
CA ARG A 10 -12.38 -4.61 -7.84
C ARG A 10 -12.67 -3.65 -8.98
N GLU A 11 -11.67 -3.30 -9.78
CA GLU A 11 -11.79 -2.34 -10.89
C GLU A 11 -11.23 -2.95 -12.18
N PRO A 12 -11.92 -3.96 -12.74
CA PRO A 12 -11.46 -4.63 -13.95
C PRO A 12 -11.53 -3.72 -15.19
N GLU A 13 -12.48 -2.79 -15.22
CA GLU A 13 -12.75 -1.89 -16.36
C GLU A 13 -11.90 -0.62 -16.37
N LEU A 14 -11.14 -0.36 -15.30
CA LEU A 14 -10.24 0.80 -15.23
C LEU A 14 -9.27 0.79 -16.41
N GLU A 15 -9.15 1.92 -17.10
CA GLU A 15 -8.20 2.08 -18.19
C GLU A 15 -6.77 1.98 -17.66
N ARG A 16 -5.97 1.08 -18.25
CA ARG A 16 -4.63 0.74 -17.79
C ARG A 16 -3.62 1.03 -18.91
N PRO A 17 -2.96 2.20 -18.89
CA PRO A 17 -1.93 2.57 -19.88
C PRO A 17 -0.75 1.60 -19.90
N TYR A 18 -0.46 0.97 -18.76
CA TYR A 18 0.55 -0.08 -18.64
C TYR A 18 -0.04 -1.34 -17.98
N ARG A 19 0.34 -2.51 -18.50
CA ARG A 19 -0.01 -3.81 -17.94
C ARG A 19 1.24 -4.61 -17.66
N ALA A 20 1.39 -5.07 -16.41
CA ALA A 20 2.50 -5.93 -16.03
C ALA A 20 2.52 -7.20 -16.91
N PRO A 21 3.66 -7.54 -17.54
CA PRO A 21 3.79 -8.75 -18.34
C PRO A 21 3.52 -9.98 -17.46
N GLY A 22 2.68 -10.90 -17.96
CA GLY A 22 2.23 -12.09 -17.22
C GLY A 22 1.17 -11.85 -16.13
N GLY A 23 0.73 -10.61 -15.93
CA GLY A 23 -0.46 -10.27 -15.15
C GLY A 23 -0.47 -10.79 -13.71
N VAL A 24 -1.54 -11.50 -13.34
CA VAL A 24 -1.74 -12.02 -11.97
C VAL A 24 -0.75 -13.15 -11.66
N VAL A 25 -0.35 -13.95 -12.65
CA VAL A 25 0.55 -15.10 -12.44
C VAL A 25 1.92 -14.64 -11.99
N THR A 26 2.52 -13.68 -12.70
CA THR A 26 3.84 -13.12 -12.32
C THR A 26 3.78 -12.40 -10.98
N THR A 27 2.66 -11.72 -10.70
CA THR A 27 2.41 -11.07 -9.41
C THR A 27 2.31 -12.10 -8.26
N ALA A 28 1.66 -13.25 -8.50
CA ALA A 28 1.54 -14.31 -7.53
C ALA A 28 2.88 -14.98 -7.24
N VAL A 29 3.69 -15.26 -8.27
CA VAL A 29 5.06 -15.77 -8.10
C VAL A 29 5.90 -14.80 -7.29
N ALA A 30 5.86 -13.50 -7.61
CA ALA A 30 6.57 -12.47 -6.86
C ALA A 30 6.11 -12.39 -5.40
N LEU A 31 4.81 -12.57 -5.12
CA LEU A 31 4.30 -12.64 -3.75
C LEU A 31 4.86 -13.85 -3.00
N THR A 32 4.84 -15.04 -3.62
CA THR A 32 5.39 -16.25 -3.00
C THR A 32 6.88 -16.10 -2.70
N LEU A 33 7.67 -15.59 -3.65
CA LEU A 33 9.11 -15.37 -3.44
C LEU A 33 9.38 -14.36 -2.32
N ALA A 34 8.61 -13.28 -2.25
CA ALA A 34 8.74 -12.29 -1.18
C ALA A 34 8.44 -12.89 0.19
N LEU A 35 7.38 -13.71 0.32
CA LEU A 35 7.05 -14.41 1.57
C LEU A 35 8.16 -15.39 1.96
N THR A 36 8.68 -16.17 1.02
CA THR A 36 9.81 -17.06 1.26
C THR A 36 11.05 -16.29 1.73
N ALA A 37 11.37 -15.15 1.13
CA ALA A 37 12.50 -14.32 1.53
C ALA A 37 12.34 -13.76 2.96
N VAL A 38 11.13 -13.32 3.32
CA VAL A 38 10.83 -12.88 4.69
C VAL A 38 11.06 -14.03 5.67
N ILE A 39 10.52 -15.22 5.39
CA ILE A 39 10.73 -16.40 6.23
C ILE A 39 12.22 -16.77 6.32
N ALA A 40 12.93 -16.77 5.19
CA ALA A 40 14.36 -17.08 5.13
C ALA A 40 15.20 -16.11 5.99
N THR A 41 14.79 -14.84 6.11
CA THR A 41 15.48 -13.84 6.94
C THR A 41 15.55 -14.28 8.41
N PHE A 42 14.50 -14.93 8.94
CA PHE A 42 14.50 -15.46 10.30
C PHE A 42 15.47 -16.63 10.50
N PHE A 43 15.77 -17.39 9.45
CA PHE A 43 16.74 -18.50 9.52
C PHE A 43 18.19 -18.04 9.37
N VAL A 44 18.42 -16.93 8.67
CA VAL A 44 19.78 -16.41 8.39
C VAL A 44 20.29 -15.52 9.51
N ASP A 45 19.45 -14.60 10.01
CA ASP A 45 19.84 -13.66 11.07
C ASP A 45 18.62 -13.24 11.91
N GLU A 46 18.46 -13.93 13.04
CA GLU A 46 17.38 -13.66 14.00
C GLU A 46 17.46 -12.23 14.57
N LYS A 47 18.67 -11.66 14.71
CA LYS A 47 18.83 -10.29 15.22
C LYS A 47 18.35 -9.27 14.19
N ALA A 48 18.75 -9.41 12.92
CA ALA A 48 18.30 -8.53 11.85
C ALA A 48 16.78 -8.63 11.64
N ALA A 49 16.23 -9.85 11.69
CA ALA A 49 14.79 -10.07 11.63
C ALA A 49 14.07 -9.39 12.82
N GLY A 50 14.60 -9.56 14.03
CA GLY A 50 14.05 -8.94 15.24
C GLY A 50 14.06 -7.41 15.21
N ILE A 51 15.15 -6.80 14.74
CA ILE A 51 15.25 -5.34 14.58
C ILE A 51 14.22 -4.85 13.56
N THR A 52 14.09 -5.53 12.42
CA THR A 52 13.12 -5.18 11.37
C THR A 52 11.68 -5.28 11.88
N ALA A 53 11.37 -6.34 12.63
CA ALA A 53 10.07 -6.51 13.27
C ALA A 53 9.79 -5.40 14.29
N LEU A 54 10.77 -5.05 15.13
CA LEU A 54 10.64 -3.98 16.12
C LEU A 54 10.34 -2.63 15.45
N ILE A 55 11.11 -2.25 14.43
CA ILE A 55 10.89 -1.00 13.68
C ILE A 55 9.47 -0.99 13.08
N SER A 56 9.04 -2.12 12.52
CA SER A 56 7.70 -2.26 11.93
C SER A 56 6.61 -2.08 12.98
N VAL A 57 6.74 -2.69 14.16
CA VAL A 57 5.80 -2.53 15.28
C VAL A 57 5.77 -1.09 15.79
N VAL A 58 6.93 -0.44 15.92
CA VAL A 58 7.01 0.97 16.34
C VAL A 58 6.32 1.89 15.33
N ALA A 59 6.54 1.67 14.03
CA ALA A 59 5.87 2.42 12.97
C ALA A 59 4.35 2.22 13.01
N LEU A 60 3.87 0.99 13.21
CA LEU A 60 2.44 0.69 13.36
C LEU A 60 1.85 1.33 14.62
N ALA A 61 2.57 1.30 15.75
CA ALA A 61 2.16 1.96 16.98
C ALA A 61 2.07 3.49 16.78
N TYR A 62 3.08 4.11 16.18
CA TYR A 62 3.05 5.53 15.83
C TYR A 62 1.86 5.88 14.93
N PHE A 63 1.62 5.05 13.90
CA PHE A 63 0.47 5.21 13.02
C PHE A 63 -0.85 5.16 13.81
N TRP A 64 -1.00 4.15 14.66
CA TRP A 64 -2.22 3.91 15.41
C TRP A 64 -2.51 4.99 16.47
N PHE A 65 -1.49 5.41 17.22
CA PHE A 65 -1.68 6.34 18.34
C PHE A 65 -1.66 7.80 17.89
N TYR A 66 -0.83 8.16 16.90
CA TYR A 66 -0.62 9.56 16.53
C TYR A 66 -1.05 9.86 15.09
N SER A 67 -0.54 9.13 14.10
CA SER A 67 -0.72 9.49 12.68
C SER A 67 -2.17 9.41 12.22
N ARG A 68 -2.96 8.43 12.69
CA ARG A 68 -4.35 8.22 12.22
C ARG A 68 -5.26 9.43 12.40
N HIS A 69 -4.98 10.30 13.37
CA HIS A 69 -5.77 11.51 13.62
C HIS A 69 -5.25 12.75 12.87
N ARG A 70 -4.10 12.62 12.18
CA ARG A 70 -3.45 13.71 11.44
C ARG A 70 -3.34 13.46 9.94
N LEU A 71 -3.64 12.26 9.46
CA LEU A 71 -3.60 11.89 8.03
C LEU A 71 -4.73 12.49 7.18
N VAL A 72 -5.85 12.87 7.80
CA VAL A 72 -7.00 13.47 7.10
C VAL A 72 -6.72 14.91 6.64
N ALA A 73 -5.84 15.63 7.34
CA ALA A 73 -5.60 17.05 7.04
C ALA A 73 -4.75 17.30 5.77
N SER A 74 -4.41 16.29 4.97
CA SER A 74 -3.49 16.43 3.83
C SER A 74 -3.72 15.42 2.71
N ALA A 75 -4.93 14.83 2.61
CA ALA A 75 -5.26 13.96 1.50
C ALA A 75 -5.55 14.83 0.27
N PRO A 76 -4.77 14.75 -0.83
CA PRO A 76 -4.94 15.61 -2.00
C PRO A 76 -6.35 15.52 -2.58
N GLU A 77 -6.94 14.32 -2.56
CA GLU A 77 -8.35 14.08 -2.95
C GLU A 77 -9.38 14.95 -2.19
N GLU A 78 -9.17 15.26 -0.91
CA GLU A 78 -10.07 16.15 -0.16
C GLU A 78 -9.88 17.62 -0.55
N GLU A 79 -8.65 18.05 -0.84
CA GLU A 79 -8.36 19.38 -1.38
C GLU A 79 -8.95 19.57 -2.79
N PHE A 80 -8.83 18.56 -3.66
CA PHE A 80 -9.43 18.59 -5.00
C PHE A 80 -10.96 18.60 -4.96
N ALA A 81 -11.58 17.88 -4.01
CA ALA A 81 -13.03 17.90 -3.82
C ALA A 81 -13.52 19.28 -3.32
N ALA A 82 -12.78 19.91 -2.39
CA ALA A 82 -13.10 21.24 -1.91
C ALA A 82 -12.98 22.31 -3.01
N ILE A 83 -11.97 22.20 -3.90
CA ILE A 83 -11.82 23.10 -5.06
C ILE A 83 -12.96 22.91 -6.06
N GLN A 84 -13.33 21.67 -6.40
CA GLN A 84 -14.47 21.40 -7.30
C GLN A 84 -15.79 21.92 -6.74
N GLN A 85 -16.01 21.77 -5.43
CA GLN A 85 -17.21 22.29 -4.79
C GLN A 85 -17.25 23.83 -4.86
N ALA A 86 -16.13 24.50 -4.60
CA ALA A 86 -16.03 25.96 -4.71
C ALA A 86 -16.24 26.45 -6.16
N GLU A 87 -15.75 25.74 -7.17
CA GLU A 87 -16.02 26.06 -8.58
C GLU A 87 -17.51 25.91 -8.94
N SER A 88 -18.18 24.90 -8.39
CA SER A 88 -19.62 24.66 -8.65
C SER A 88 -20.55 25.68 -8.00
N GLU A 89 -20.13 26.32 -6.90
CA GLU A 89 -20.90 27.37 -6.22
C GLU A 89 -20.76 28.74 -6.90
N LEU A 90 -19.75 28.91 -7.76
CA LEU A 90 -19.48 30.14 -8.52
C LEU A 90 -20.10 30.14 -9.93
N SER A 91 -20.70 29.02 -10.38
CA SER A 91 -21.41 28.87 -11.65
C SER A 91 -22.93 28.96 -11.47
#